data_AF-A0A379AHM8-F1
#
_entry.id   AF-A0A379AHM8-F1
#
_cell.length_a   1.000
_cell.length_b   1.000
_cell.length_c   1.000
_cell.angle_alpha   90.00
_cell.angle_beta   90.00
_cell.angle_gamma   90.00
#
_symmetry.space_group_name_H-M   'P 1'
#
loop_
_entity.id
_entity.type
_entity.pdbx_description
1 polymer ?
#
loop_
_entity_poly.entity_id
_entity_poly.type
_entity_poly.pdbx_seq_one_letter_code
_entity_poly.pdbx_strand_id
1 'polypeptide(L)'
;MPGRNDRLLALLWLALCLLLAAALSFLLPRSQLNSSVLALLPQQNLGAAPPALQQGFMQRLDRQLVWLVSPGEQDDPQVAAWWLAQLRALPDLKQVQGDLDGQQQQQWGRFAWQHRNGLIDEVTRDRLQNGGEAQADWLLAQLFSAFSGVSSKELQGDPLMLVRGSQLALAQNAGRMTLHDGWLTVKDAQGQQWYFLHGELANNAFSMQQSHALVTRLSALEQQLKKPLAAGENC
;
A
#
# COMPACT_ATOMS: atom_id res chain seq x y z
N MET A 1 52.24 14.96 52.81
CA MET A 1 51.08 15.75 52.34
C MET A 1 50.60 15.23 50.98
N PRO A 2 49.75 14.20 50.92
CA PRO A 2 48.99 13.88 49.71
C PRO A 2 47.57 14.47 49.86
N GLY A 3 46.95 14.98 48.80
CA GLY A 3 45.53 15.37 48.87
C GLY A 3 45.11 16.62 48.10
N ARG A 4 46.05 17.43 47.61
CA ARG A 4 45.71 18.57 46.73
C ARG A 4 45.59 18.14 45.26
N ASN A 5 46.44 17.22 44.81
CA ASN A 5 46.40 16.69 43.44
C ASN A 5 45.20 15.77 43.20
N ASP A 6 44.82 14.96 44.19
CA ASP A 6 43.72 13.99 44.04
C ASP A 6 42.36 14.69 43.90
N ARG A 7 42.18 15.82 44.60
CA ARG A 7 40.99 16.67 44.47
C ARG A 7 40.92 17.39 43.13
N LEU A 8 42.06 17.86 42.61
CA LEU A 8 42.14 18.47 41.28
C LEU A 8 41.86 17.43 40.18
N LEU A 9 42.42 16.22 40.30
CA LEU A 9 42.13 15.10 39.40
C LEU A 9 40.66 14.69 39.45
N ALA A 10 40.05 14.64 40.64
CA ALA A 10 38.62 14.35 40.79
C ALA A 10 37.72 15.43 40.18
N LEU A 11 38.09 16.72 40.33
CA LEU A 11 37.37 17.83 39.69
C LEU A 11 37.51 17.80 38.17
N LEU A 12 38.69 17.48 37.65
CA LEU A 12 38.93 17.34 36.21
C LEU A 12 38.15 16.15 35.64
N TRP A 13 38.09 15.04 36.37
CA TRP A 13 37.27 13.88 36.01
C TRP A 13 35.77 14.20 36.00
N LEU A 14 35.28 14.91 37.03
CA LEU A 14 33.89 15.34 37.10
C LEU A 14 33.54 16.29 35.94
N ALA A 15 34.43 17.24 35.62
CA ALA A 15 34.27 18.12 34.46
C ALA A 15 34.21 17.34 33.13
N LEU A 16 35.06 16.32 32.96
CA LEU A 16 35.04 15.44 31.79
C LEU A 16 33.73 14.64 31.70
N CYS A 17 33.25 14.09 32.82
CA CYS A 17 31.97 13.40 32.88
C CYS A 17 30.79 14.32 32.54
N LEU A 18 30.79 15.57 33.04
CA LEU A 18 29.77 16.57 32.71
C LEU A 18 29.81 16.95 31.22
N LEU A 19 31.00 17.10 30.64
CA LEU A 19 31.16 17.43 29.22
C LEU A 19 30.65 16.28 28.34
N LEU A 20 30.97 15.03 28.68
CA LEU A 20 30.45 13.85 28.00
C LEU A 20 28.93 13.75 28.14
N ALA A 21 28.37 14.02 29.32
CA ALA A 21 26.92 14.02 29.54
C ALA A 21 26.22 15.12 28.72
N ALA A 22 26.79 16.33 28.67
CA ALA A 22 26.26 17.43 27.87
C ALA A 22 26.33 17.12 26.36
N ALA A 23 27.45 16.55 25.89
CA ALA A 23 27.59 16.10 24.51
C ALA A 23 26.56 15.02 24.16
N LEU A 24 26.39 14.01 25.02
CA LEU A 24 25.38 12.97 24.84
C LEU A 24 23.97 13.57 24.78
N SER A 25 23.63 14.48 25.69
CA SER A 25 22.34 15.16 25.75
C SER A 25 22.04 15.96 24.47
N PHE A 26 23.07 16.49 23.80
CA PHE A 26 22.94 17.27 22.58
C PHE A 26 22.88 16.40 21.32
N LEU A 27 23.60 15.27 21.30
CA LEU A 27 23.60 14.33 20.17
C LEU A 27 22.38 13.39 20.18
N LEU A 28 21.87 13.01 21.36
CA LEU A 28 20.73 12.11 21.50
C LEU A 28 19.46 12.57 20.74
N PRO A 29 19.00 13.83 20.83
CA PRO A 29 17.84 14.29 20.08
C PRO A 29 18.09 14.44 18.57
N ARG A 30 19.37 14.42 18.13
CA ARG A 30 19.74 14.45 16.70
C ARG A 30 19.95 13.07 16.10
N SER A 31 19.98 12.02 16.94
CA SER A 31 20.03 10.64 16.49
C SER A 31 18.67 10.24 15.94
N GLN A 32 18.47 10.44 14.65
CA GLN A 32 17.36 9.81 13.93
C GLN A 32 17.69 8.32 13.81
N LEU A 33 17.19 7.51 14.75
CA LEU A 33 17.27 6.07 14.65
C LEU A 33 16.50 5.64 13.39
N ASN A 34 17.25 5.25 12.36
CA ASN A 34 16.68 4.84 11.09
C ASN A 34 16.23 3.38 11.21
N SER A 35 15.00 3.18 11.68
CA SER A 35 14.39 1.86 11.87
C SER A 35 13.83 1.25 10.58
N SER A 36 14.20 1.76 9.40
CA SER A 36 13.78 1.17 8.14
C SER A 36 14.58 -0.10 7.85
N VAL A 37 13.89 -1.24 7.80
CA VAL A 37 14.46 -2.52 7.34
C VAL A 37 14.98 -2.40 5.90
N LEU A 38 14.48 -1.43 5.11
CA LEU A 38 14.97 -1.15 3.76
C LEU A 38 16.38 -0.54 3.75
N ALA A 39 16.85 0.07 4.85
CA ALA A 39 18.25 0.48 4.99
C ALA A 39 19.22 -0.71 5.15
N LEU A 40 18.68 -1.90 5.44
CA LEU A 40 19.42 -3.16 5.49
C LEU A 40 19.38 -3.92 4.15
N LEU A 41 18.60 -3.46 3.16
CA LEU A 41 18.66 -4.04 1.83
C LEU A 41 19.99 -3.64 1.17
N PRO A 42 20.76 -4.62 0.63
CA PRO A 42 21.99 -4.30 -0.08
C PRO A 42 21.66 -3.40 -1.26
N GLN A 43 22.27 -2.20 -1.27
CA GLN A 43 22.09 -1.14 -2.29
C GLN A 43 22.36 -1.62 -3.74
N GLN A 44 22.92 -2.82 -3.92
CA GLN A 44 23.32 -3.38 -5.20
C GLN A 44 22.17 -3.99 -6.03
N ASN A 45 20.96 -4.18 -5.49
CA ASN A 45 19.89 -4.90 -6.20
C ASN A 45 18.94 -4.04 -7.05
N LEU A 46 19.10 -2.72 -7.08
CA LEU A 46 18.23 -1.81 -7.84
C LEU A 46 18.88 -1.28 -9.13
N GLY A 47 19.70 -2.10 -9.80
CA GLY A 47 20.26 -1.80 -11.13
C GLY A 47 20.95 -0.44 -11.27
N ALA A 48 21.28 -0.05 -12.51
CA ALA A 48 21.90 1.23 -12.84
C ALA A 48 20.93 2.43 -12.77
N ALA A 49 19.95 2.40 -11.87
CA ALA A 49 18.99 3.49 -11.73
C ALA A 49 19.67 4.70 -11.05
N PRO A 50 19.42 5.94 -11.53
CA PRO A 50 19.89 7.16 -10.87
C PRO A 50 19.56 7.16 -9.37
N PRO A 51 20.51 7.55 -8.50
CA PRO A 51 20.30 7.53 -7.04
C PRO A 51 19.11 8.38 -6.59
N ALA A 52 18.77 9.44 -7.33
CA ALA A 52 17.59 10.26 -7.08
C ALA A 52 16.26 9.48 -7.24
N LEU A 53 16.17 8.56 -8.20
CA LEU A 53 14.98 7.73 -8.41
C LEU A 53 14.86 6.66 -7.31
N GLN A 54 15.97 6.07 -6.90
CA GLN A 54 16.00 5.11 -5.79
C GLN A 54 15.55 5.76 -4.49
N GLN A 55 16.06 6.96 -4.18
CA GLN A 55 15.66 7.73 -3.00
C GLN A 55 14.17 8.11 -3.05
N GLY A 56 13.68 8.61 -4.18
CA GLY A 56 12.27 8.97 -4.34
C GLY A 56 11.31 7.77 -4.32
N PHE A 57 11.78 6.57 -4.67
CA PHE A 57 11.02 5.32 -4.53
C PHE A 57 10.95 4.86 -3.07
N MET A 58 12.08 4.81 -2.38
CA MET A 58 12.15 4.45 -0.95
C MET A 58 11.32 5.41 -0.10
N GLN A 59 11.39 6.71 -0.38
CA GLN A 59 10.57 7.72 0.30
C GLN A 59 9.07 7.50 0.12
N ARG A 60 8.62 7.03 -1.05
CA ARG A 60 7.20 6.73 -1.29
C ARG A 60 6.79 5.45 -0.58
N LEU A 61 7.59 4.39 -0.68
CA LEU A 61 7.32 3.12 0.00
C LEU A 61 7.23 3.30 1.53
N ASP A 62 8.14 4.05 2.13
CA ASP A 62 8.14 4.33 3.58
C ASP A 62 6.90 5.13 4.04
N ARG A 63 6.19 5.76 3.10
CA ARG A 63 4.99 6.56 3.38
C ARG A 63 3.69 5.80 3.11
N GLN A 64 3.75 4.65 2.44
CA GLN A 64 2.56 3.88 2.14
C GLN A 64 2.06 3.14 3.37
N LEU A 65 0.78 3.34 3.67
CA LEU A 65 0.05 2.68 4.74
C LEU A 65 -1.09 1.86 4.13
N VAL A 66 -1.28 0.66 4.67
CA VAL A 66 -2.32 -0.28 4.25
C VAL A 66 -3.11 -0.70 5.47
N TRP A 67 -4.43 -0.75 5.31
CA TRP A 67 -5.36 -1.25 6.31
C TRP A 67 -6.21 -2.36 5.72
N LEU A 68 -6.47 -3.38 6.54
CA LEU A 68 -7.47 -4.39 6.29
C LEU A 68 -8.54 -4.24 7.36
N VAL A 69 -9.77 -3.98 6.94
CA VAL A 69 -10.92 -3.75 7.83
C VAL A 69 -11.94 -4.85 7.58
N SER A 70 -12.45 -5.46 8.65
CA SER A 70 -13.49 -6.47 8.52
C SER A 70 -14.73 -6.09 9.34
N PRO A 71 -15.95 -6.27 8.80
CA PRO A 71 -17.20 -6.09 9.51
C PRO A 71 -17.52 -7.24 10.50
N GLY A 72 -16.71 -8.31 10.51
CA GLY A 72 -16.96 -9.51 11.32
C GLY A 72 -17.66 -10.60 10.51
N GLU A 73 -18.58 -11.34 11.13
CA GLU A 73 -19.23 -12.49 10.50
C GLU A 73 -20.19 -12.10 9.36
N GLN A 74 -20.78 -10.91 9.41
CA GLN A 74 -21.69 -10.41 8.38
C GLN A 74 -20.98 -9.42 7.48
N ASP A 75 -21.10 -9.64 6.17
CA ASP A 75 -20.57 -8.74 5.15
C ASP A 75 -21.31 -7.39 5.20
N ASP A 76 -20.56 -6.32 5.45
CA ASP A 76 -21.08 -4.96 5.52
C ASP A 76 -20.02 -3.95 5.03
N PRO A 77 -20.14 -3.44 3.78
CA PRO A 77 -19.20 -2.47 3.24
C PRO A 77 -19.29 -1.10 3.92
N GLN A 78 -20.35 -0.82 4.72
CA GLN A 78 -20.47 0.44 5.44
C GLN A 78 -19.40 0.58 6.53
N VAL A 79 -18.94 -0.52 7.12
CA VAL A 79 -17.84 -0.53 8.10
C VAL A 79 -16.55 -0.02 7.45
N ALA A 80 -16.24 -0.50 6.25
CA ALA A 80 -15.09 -0.05 5.47
C ALA A 80 -15.24 1.41 5.01
N ALA A 81 -16.45 1.81 4.59
CA ALA A 81 -16.75 3.19 4.19
C ALA A 81 -16.61 4.17 5.36
N TRP A 82 -17.07 3.80 6.56
CA TRP A 82 -16.89 4.60 7.76
C TRP A 82 -15.41 4.76 8.10
N TRP A 83 -14.64 3.66 8.10
CA TRP A 83 -13.20 3.71 8.34
C TRP A 83 -12.48 4.60 7.33
N LEU A 84 -12.81 4.47 6.04
CA LEU A 84 -12.27 5.32 4.98
C LEU A 84 -12.55 6.81 5.23
N ALA A 85 -13.77 7.16 5.67
CA ALA A 85 -14.12 8.54 6.01
C ALA A 85 -13.29 9.08 7.17
N GLN A 86 -13.06 8.27 8.21
CA GLN A 86 -12.20 8.66 9.34
C GLN A 86 -10.75 8.86 8.91
N LEU A 87 -10.21 7.95 8.07
CA LEU A 87 -8.86 8.09 7.55
C LEU A 87 -8.71 9.35 6.66
N ARG A 88 -9.69 9.66 5.82
CA ARG A 88 -9.71 10.87 4.98
C ARG A 88 -9.78 12.16 5.80
N ALA A 89 -10.34 12.12 7.01
CA ALA A 89 -10.41 13.27 7.92
C ALA A 89 -9.09 13.57 8.63
N LEU A 90 -8.13 12.62 8.64
CA LEU A 90 -6.84 12.82 9.28
C LEU A 90 -5.92 13.69 8.40
N PRO A 91 -5.43 14.85 8.91
CA PRO A 91 -4.57 15.74 8.14
C PRO A 91 -3.18 15.13 7.84
N ASP A 92 -2.78 14.12 8.62
CA ASP A 92 -1.51 13.42 8.47
C ASP A 92 -1.53 12.36 7.36
N LEU A 93 -2.70 12.09 6.77
CA LEU A 93 -2.86 11.14 5.67
C LEU A 93 -3.24 11.88 4.39
N LYS A 94 -2.71 11.40 3.27
CA LYS A 94 -2.98 11.88 1.91
C LYS A 94 -3.31 10.69 1.02
N GLN A 95 -4.01 10.97 -0.08
CA GLN A 95 -4.34 9.98 -1.10
C GLN A 95 -5.01 8.71 -0.53
N VAL A 96 -5.83 8.86 0.49
CA VAL A 96 -6.55 7.73 1.11
C VAL A 96 -7.64 7.24 0.18
N GLN A 97 -7.52 5.99 -0.25
CA GLN A 97 -8.38 5.31 -1.22
C GLN A 97 -8.77 3.93 -0.70
N GLY A 98 -9.94 3.45 -1.12
CA GLY A 98 -10.42 2.12 -0.74
C GLY A 98 -11.48 1.61 -1.70
N ASP A 99 -12.50 2.42 -1.97
CA ASP A 99 -13.49 2.15 -3.00
C ASP A 99 -12.97 2.52 -4.39
N LEU A 100 -13.24 1.65 -5.37
CA LEU A 100 -13.05 1.89 -6.79
C LEU A 100 -14.40 2.33 -7.36
N ASP A 101 -14.63 3.64 -7.38
CA ASP A 101 -15.83 4.20 -7.98
C ASP A 101 -15.89 3.94 -9.50
N GLY A 102 -17.08 4.12 -10.10
CA GLY A 102 -17.27 3.87 -11.53
C GLY A 102 -16.40 4.75 -12.43
N GLN A 103 -16.02 5.95 -11.99
CA GLN A 103 -15.16 6.84 -12.77
C GLN A 103 -13.72 6.31 -12.80
N GLN A 104 -13.22 5.86 -11.65
CA GLN A 104 -11.89 5.28 -11.50
C GLN A 104 -11.81 3.98 -12.29
N GLN A 105 -12.82 3.11 -12.22
CA GLN A 105 -12.90 1.90 -13.05
C GLN A 105 -12.83 2.22 -14.56
N GLN A 106 -13.52 3.26 -15.02
CA GLN A 106 -13.44 3.71 -16.41
C GLN A 106 -12.07 4.26 -16.79
N GLN A 107 -11.41 5.01 -15.89
CA GLN A 107 -10.05 5.52 -16.12
C GLN A 107 -9.05 4.37 -16.23
N TRP A 108 -9.12 3.39 -15.34
CA TRP A 108 -8.32 2.16 -15.41
C TRP A 108 -8.56 1.39 -16.71
N GLY A 109 -9.83 1.22 -17.11
CA GLY A 109 -10.18 0.59 -18.37
C GLY A 109 -9.63 1.34 -19.59
N ARG A 110 -9.73 2.68 -19.60
CA ARG A 110 -9.19 3.52 -20.68
C ARG A 110 -7.66 3.45 -20.73
N PHE A 111 -6.98 3.47 -19.59
CA PHE A 111 -5.53 3.31 -19.50
C PHE A 111 -5.09 1.94 -20.04
N ALA A 112 -5.72 0.86 -19.56
CA ALA A 112 -5.44 -0.50 -20.02
C ALA A 112 -5.63 -0.64 -21.53
N TRP A 113 -6.71 -0.05 -22.08
CA TRP A 113 -6.96 -0.04 -23.51
C TRP A 113 -5.92 0.78 -24.30
N GLN A 114 -5.56 1.97 -23.83
CA GLN A 114 -4.56 2.85 -24.48
C GLN A 114 -3.17 2.21 -24.52
N HIS A 115 -2.80 1.51 -23.44
CA HIS A 115 -1.48 0.89 -23.28
C HIS A 115 -1.48 -0.62 -23.48
N ARG A 116 -2.54 -1.19 -24.08
CA ARG A 116 -2.75 -2.65 -24.21
C ARG A 116 -1.57 -3.41 -24.79
N ASN A 117 -0.89 -2.86 -25.80
CA ASN A 117 0.26 -3.51 -26.44
C ASN A 117 1.50 -3.57 -25.54
N GLY A 118 1.61 -2.69 -24.54
CA GLY A 118 2.67 -2.70 -23.54
C GLY A 118 2.32 -3.55 -22.31
N LEU A 119 1.02 -3.75 -22.05
CA LEU A 119 0.49 -4.45 -20.88
C LEU A 119 0.13 -5.93 -21.18
N ILE A 120 0.63 -6.50 -22.28
CA ILE A 120 0.34 -7.90 -22.62
C ILE A 120 0.92 -8.82 -21.54
N ASP A 121 0.14 -9.79 -21.09
CA ASP A 121 0.60 -10.83 -20.17
C ASP A 121 1.49 -11.86 -20.88
N GLU A 122 2.24 -12.63 -20.10
CA GLU A 122 3.17 -13.64 -20.63
C GLU A 122 2.45 -14.73 -21.45
N VAL A 123 1.25 -15.17 -21.04
CA VAL A 123 0.50 -16.21 -21.75
C VAL A 123 0.02 -15.70 -23.12
N THR A 124 -0.41 -14.45 -23.20
CA THR A 124 -0.74 -13.80 -24.47
C THR A 124 0.51 -13.58 -25.33
N ARG A 125 1.64 -13.21 -24.71
CA ARG A 125 2.93 -13.09 -25.41
C ARG A 125 3.32 -14.42 -26.06
N ASP A 126 3.27 -15.51 -25.31
CA ASP A 126 3.62 -16.85 -25.80
C ASP A 126 2.75 -17.28 -26.98
N ARG A 127 1.43 -17.02 -26.90
CA ARG A 127 0.50 -17.28 -28.01
C ARG A 127 0.79 -16.46 -29.27
N LEU A 128 1.38 -15.26 -29.11
CA LEU A 128 1.73 -14.36 -30.21
C LEU A 128 3.14 -14.60 -30.80
N GLN A 129 4.04 -15.28 -30.07
CA GLN A 129 5.45 -15.45 -30.48
C GLN A 129 5.62 -16.20 -31.82
N ASN A 130 4.79 -17.20 -32.09
CA ASN A 130 4.91 -18.08 -33.27
C ASN A 130 3.84 -17.78 -34.33
N GLY A 131 3.69 -16.51 -34.72
CA GLY A 131 2.76 -16.12 -35.79
C GLY A 131 1.30 -15.92 -35.37
N GLY A 132 0.97 -16.12 -34.09
CA GLY A 132 -0.33 -15.74 -33.52
C GLY A 132 -1.49 -16.70 -33.77
N GLU A 133 -1.28 -17.85 -34.43
CA GLU A 133 -2.34 -18.85 -34.66
C GLU A 133 -2.97 -19.32 -33.34
N ALA A 134 -2.15 -19.58 -32.32
CA ALA A 134 -2.63 -19.96 -31.00
C ALA A 134 -3.49 -18.86 -30.33
N GLN A 135 -3.22 -17.58 -30.64
CA GLN A 135 -4.07 -16.48 -30.17
C GLN A 135 -5.39 -16.43 -30.95
N ALA A 136 -5.37 -16.71 -32.26
CA ALA A 136 -6.57 -16.77 -33.08
C ALA A 136 -7.51 -17.91 -32.63
N ASP A 137 -6.97 -19.10 -32.34
CA ASP A 137 -7.75 -20.23 -31.83
C ASP A 137 -8.39 -19.90 -30.46
N TRP A 138 -7.63 -19.26 -29.58
CA TRP A 138 -8.17 -18.81 -28.29
C TRP A 138 -9.27 -17.74 -28.46
N LEU A 139 -9.08 -16.81 -29.40
CA LEU A 139 -10.06 -15.77 -29.71
C LEU A 139 -11.37 -16.40 -30.21
N LEU A 140 -11.28 -17.37 -31.12
CA LEU A 140 -12.44 -18.11 -31.62
C LEU A 140 -13.13 -18.88 -30.48
N ALA A 141 -12.36 -19.55 -29.62
CA ALA A 141 -12.91 -20.24 -28.45
C ALA A 141 -13.65 -19.29 -27.50
N GLN A 142 -13.18 -18.05 -27.32
CA GLN A 142 -13.92 -17.03 -26.56
C GLN A 142 -15.17 -16.57 -27.30
N LEU A 143 -15.09 -16.29 -28.61
CA LEU A 143 -16.23 -15.80 -29.37
C LEU A 143 -17.39 -16.80 -29.46
N PHE A 144 -17.09 -18.09 -29.56
CA PHE A 144 -18.09 -19.15 -29.68
C PHE A 144 -18.46 -19.82 -28.34
N SER A 145 -17.87 -19.38 -27.23
CA SER A 145 -18.25 -19.88 -25.90
C SER A 145 -19.55 -19.23 -25.42
N ALA A 146 -20.48 -20.05 -24.95
CA ALA A 146 -21.76 -19.59 -24.39
C ALA A 146 -21.62 -18.76 -23.09
N PHE A 147 -20.45 -18.79 -22.45
CA PHE A 147 -20.20 -18.18 -21.14
C PHE A 147 -19.13 -17.08 -21.17
N SER A 148 -18.55 -16.76 -22.33
CA SER A 148 -17.43 -15.80 -22.42
C SER A 148 -17.85 -14.34 -22.25
N GLY A 149 -19.11 -14.01 -22.58
CA GLY A 149 -19.67 -12.67 -22.45
C GLY A 149 -19.03 -11.61 -23.36
N VAL A 150 -18.34 -12.02 -24.43
CA VAL A 150 -17.66 -11.09 -25.35
C VAL A 150 -18.69 -10.28 -26.13
N SER A 151 -18.56 -8.95 -26.08
CA SER A 151 -19.46 -8.07 -26.82
C SER A 151 -18.87 -7.68 -28.18
N SER A 152 -19.75 -7.40 -29.16
CA SER A 152 -19.30 -6.86 -30.46
C SER A 152 -18.57 -5.53 -30.33
N LYS A 153 -18.91 -4.71 -29.32
CA LYS A 153 -18.23 -3.44 -29.01
C LYS A 153 -16.80 -3.65 -28.51
N GLU A 154 -16.60 -4.67 -27.66
CA GLU A 154 -15.27 -5.05 -27.18
C GLU A 154 -14.40 -5.50 -28.35
N LEU A 155 -14.90 -6.38 -29.22
CA LEU A 155 -14.13 -6.88 -30.36
C LEU A 155 -13.74 -5.79 -31.37
N GLN A 156 -14.61 -4.79 -31.58
CA GLN A 156 -14.29 -3.63 -32.42
C GLN A 156 -13.15 -2.78 -31.82
N GLY A 157 -13.10 -2.66 -30.49
CA GLY A 157 -12.09 -1.88 -29.79
C GLY A 157 -10.79 -2.63 -29.52
N ASP A 158 -10.84 -3.95 -29.36
CA ASP A 158 -9.72 -4.83 -29.02
C ASP A 158 -9.84 -6.18 -29.75
N PRO A 159 -9.56 -6.22 -31.06
CA PRO A 159 -9.78 -7.42 -31.88
C PRO A 159 -8.88 -8.60 -31.50
N LEU A 160 -7.73 -8.33 -30.89
CA LEU A 160 -6.82 -9.35 -30.38
C LEU A 160 -7.10 -9.72 -28.91
N MET A 161 -8.09 -9.07 -28.28
CA MET A 161 -8.46 -9.26 -26.87
C MET A 161 -7.27 -9.13 -25.90
N LEU A 162 -6.35 -8.21 -26.18
CA LEU A 162 -5.14 -8.01 -25.37
C LEU A 162 -5.49 -7.48 -23.98
N VAL A 163 -6.46 -6.58 -23.90
CA VAL A 163 -6.94 -6.02 -22.63
C VAL A 163 -7.58 -7.13 -21.80
N ARG A 164 -8.44 -7.94 -22.41
CA ARG A 164 -9.07 -9.08 -21.73
C ARG A 164 -8.05 -10.11 -21.27
N GLY A 165 -7.08 -10.47 -22.13
CA GLY A 165 -5.99 -11.39 -21.79
C GLY A 165 -5.23 -10.91 -20.55
N SER A 166 -4.81 -9.64 -20.56
CA SER A 166 -4.08 -9.04 -19.43
C SER A 166 -4.92 -9.00 -18.15
N GLN A 167 -6.22 -8.69 -18.22
CA GLN A 167 -7.11 -8.69 -17.05
C GLN A 167 -7.35 -10.10 -16.51
N LEU A 168 -7.53 -11.10 -17.38
CA LEU A 168 -7.71 -12.50 -16.96
C LEU A 168 -6.44 -13.02 -16.28
N ALA A 169 -5.27 -12.74 -16.85
CA ALA A 169 -3.99 -13.09 -16.25
C ALA A 169 -3.79 -12.37 -14.92
N LEU A 170 -4.15 -11.08 -14.82
CA LEU A 170 -4.10 -10.35 -13.56
C LEU A 170 -5.04 -10.97 -12.52
N ALA A 171 -6.27 -11.32 -12.89
CA ALA A 171 -7.23 -11.96 -11.97
C ALA A 171 -6.75 -13.33 -11.49
N GLN A 172 -6.13 -14.13 -12.36
CA GLN A 172 -5.51 -15.40 -11.98
C GLN A 172 -4.33 -15.22 -11.01
N ASN A 173 -3.57 -14.13 -11.18
CA ASN A 173 -2.40 -13.82 -10.36
C ASN A 173 -2.71 -12.96 -9.11
N ALA A 174 -3.89 -12.36 -9.02
CA ALA A 174 -4.30 -11.48 -7.91
C ALA A 174 -4.50 -12.23 -6.58
N GLY A 175 -4.29 -13.55 -6.56
CA GLY A 175 -4.39 -14.39 -5.37
C GLY A 175 -5.82 -14.44 -4.85
N ARG A 176 -6.00 -14.13 -3.56
CA ARG A 176 -7.31 -14.12 -2.89
C ARG A 176 -8.00 -12.76 -2.91
N MET A 177 -7.41 -11.74 -3.55
CA MET A 177 -8.00 -10.42 -3.62
C MET A 177 -9.01 -10.33 -4.76
N THR A 178 -10.24 -9.93 -4.45
CA THR A 178 -11.35 -9.83 -5.39
C THR A 178 -12.05 -8.48 -5.25
N LEU A 179 -12.54 -7.93 -6.36
CA LEU A 179 -13.40 -6.76 -6.32
C LEU A 179 -14.82 -7.20 -5.91
N HIS A 180 -15.32 -6.70 -4.78
CA HIS A 180 -16.65 -6.98 -4.23
C HIS A 180 -17.31 -5.66 -3.83
N ASP A 181 -18.46 -5.34 -4.42
CA ASP A 181 -19.19 -4.07 -4.22
C ASP A 181 -18.35 -2.80 -4.42
N GLY A 182 -17.43 -2.84 -5.38
CA GLY A 182 -16.52 -1.72 -5.66
C GLY A 182 -15.32 -1.62 -4.71
N TRP A 183 -15.18 -2.54 -3.76
CA TRP A 183 -14.04 -2.61 -2.85
C TRP A 183 -13.11 -3.76 -3.19
N LEU A 184 -11.81 -3.55 -3.03
CA LEU A 184 -10.87 -4.66 -3.07
C LEU A 184 -10.94 -5.42 -1.75
N THR A 185 -11.23 -6.72 -1.81
CA THR A 185 -11.51 -7.53 -0.64
C THR A 185 -10.78 -8.86 -0.66
N VAL A 186 -10.54 -9.46 0.50
CA VAL A 186 -9.97 -10.80 0.63
C VAL A 186 -10.73 -11.60 1.67
N LYS A 187 -10.96 -12.88 1.40
CA LYS A 187 -11.52 -13.84 2.37
C LYS A 187 -10.40 -14.56 3.11
N ASP A 188 -10.50 -14.59 4.43
CA ASP A 188 -9.61 -15.42 5.25
C ASP A 188 -10.04 -16.90 5.23
N ALA A 189 -9.35 -17.74 6.02
CA ALA A 189 -9.62 -19.17 6.08
C ALA A 189 -10.96 -19.49 6.77
N GLN A 190 -11.49 -18.56 7.56
CA GLN A 190 -12.73 -18.64 8.31
C GLN A 190 -13.92 -18.14 7.49
N GLY A 191 -13.66 -17.54 6.32
CA GLY A 191 -14.67 -16.99 5.43
C GLY A 191 -15.02 -15.53 5.72
N GLN A 192 -14.30 -14.87 6.63
CA GLN A 192 -14.49 -13.47 6.98
C GLN A 192 -14.00 -12.57 5.83
N GLN A 193 -14.80 -11.57 5.49
CA GLN A 193 -14.48 -10.61 4.45
C GLN A 193 -13.59 -9.49 5.01
N TRP A 194 -12.49 -9.19 4.35
CA TRP A 194 -11.59 -8.10 4.69
C TRP A 194 -11.51 -7.11 3.55
N TYR A 195 -11.81 -5.85 3.82
CA TYR A 195 -11.74 -4.73 2.89
C TYR A 195 -10.36 -4.09 2.94
N PHE A 196 -9.77 -3.88 1.77
CA PHE A 196 -8.46 -3.28 1.60
C PHE A 196 -8.58 -1.76 1.42
N LEU A 197 -7.82 -1.02 2.21
CA LEU A 197 -7.68 0.42 2.08
C LEU A 197 -6.20 0.78 2.09
N HIS A 198 -5.85 1.86 1.40
CA HIS A 198 -4.49 2.36 1.38
C HIS A 198 -4.45 3.89 1.46
N GLY A 199 -3.31 4.42 1.86
CA GLY A 199 -3.06 5.85 1.95
C GLY A 199 -1.57 6.16 2.08
N GLU A 200 -1.25 7.44 2.04
CA GLU A 200 0.13 7.93 2.16
C GLU A 200 0.27 8.88 3.34
N LEU A 201 1.37 8.78 4.09
CA LEU A 201 1.71 9.76 5.13
C LEU A 201 1.99 11.13 4.50
N ALA A 202 1.40 12.20 5.05
CA ALA A 202 1.54 13.58 4.57
C ALA A 202 2.98 14.11 4.71
N ASN A 203 3.65 13.73 5.80
CA ASN A 203 5.00 14.13 6.18
C ASN A 203 5.95 12.93 6.24
N ASN A 204 7.24 13.18 6.46
CA ASN A 204 8.23 12.11 6.65
C ASN A 204 7.86 11.24 7.87
N ALA A 205 7.82 9.92 7.65
CA ALA A 205 7.53 8.89 8.67
C ALA A 205 8.49 8.89 9.87
N PHE A 206 9.59 9.65 9.78
CA PHE A 206 10.71 9.67 10.73
C PHE A 206 10.57 10.66 11.89
N SER A 207 9.51 11.47 11.94
CA SER A 207 9.28 12.34 13.10
C SER A 207 8.54 11.58 14.20
N MET A 208 9.29 11.05 15.19
CA MET A 208 8.76 10.22 16.29
C MET A 208 7.50 10.81 16.97
N GLN A 209 7.46 12.13 17.18
CA GLN A 209 6.32 12.79 17.81
C GLN A 209 5.05 12.76 16.94
N GLN A 210 5.16 12.97 15.64
CA GLN A 210 4.01 12.96 14.72
C GLN A 210 3.51 11.53 14.51
N SER A 211 4.45 10.58 14.37
CA SER A 211 4.13 9.15 14.28
C SER A 211 3.40 8.65 15.52
N HIS A 212 3.83 9.05 16.73
CA HIS A 212 3.13 8.68 17.96
C HIS A 212 1.71 9.26 18.00
N ALA A 213 1.54 10.55 17.68
CA ALA A 213 0.23 11.20 17.68
C ALA A 213 -0.74 10.60 16.63
N LEU A 214 -0.22 10.15 15.48
CA LEU A 214 -1.01 9.43 14.48
C LEU A 214 -1.43 8.06 14.99
N VAL A 215 -0.50 7.27 15.56
CA VAL A 215 -0.80 5.96 16.14
C VAL A 215 -1.86 6.07 17.25
N THR A 216 -1.73 7.05 18.16
CA THR A 216 -2.73 7.28 19.21
C THR A 216 -4.12 7.56 18.63
N ARG A 217 -4.20 8.39 17.57
CA ARG A 217 -5.48 8.69 16.88
C ARG A 217 -6.06 7.47 16.18
N LEU A 218 -5.23 6.70 15.47
CA LEU A 218 -5.65 5.46 14.81
C LEU A 218 -6.14 4.42 15.83
N SER A 219 -5.44 4.24 16.95
CA SER A 219 -5.90 3.35 18.02
C SER A 219 -7.22 3.80 18.65
N ALA A 220 -7.44 5.11 18.79
CA ALA A 220 -8.72 5.63 19.28
C ALA A 220 -9.86 5.34 18.29
N LEU A 221 -9.62 5.52 16.99
CA LEU A 221 -10.58 5.17 15.93
C LEU A 221 -10.87 3.67 15.88
N GLU A 222 -9.84 2.82 16.03
CA GLU A 222 -9.99 1.37 16.09
C GLU A 222 -10.87 0.95 17.28
N GLN A 223 -10.69 1.57 18.45
CA GLN A 223 -11.55 1.32 19.60
C GLN A 223 -12.99 1.77 19.38
N GLN A 224 -13.22 2.84 18.61
CA GLN A 224 -14.57 3.26 18.23
C GLN A 224 -15.22 2.26 17.27
N LEU A 225 -14.47 1.74 16.32
CA LEU A 225 -14.93 0.72 15.37
C LEU A 225 -15.28 -0.60 16.07
N LYS A 226 -14.50 -0.99 17.09
CA LYS A 226 -14.71 -2.22 17.87
C LYS A 226 -15.84 -2.12 18.89
N LYS A 227 -16.26 -0.92 19.27
CA LYS A 227 -17.53 -0.78 20.00
C LYS A 227 -18.63 -1.22 19.03
N PRO A 228 -19.61 -2.03 19.47
CA PRO A 228 -20.70 -2.41 18.59
C PRO A 228 -21.25 -1.13 17.98
N LEU A 229 -21.33 -1.08 16.65
CA LEU A 229 -22.15 -0.11 15.93
C LEU A 229 -23.54 -0.32 16.50
N ALA A 230 -23.86 0.39 17.58
CA ALA A 230 -25.14 0.25 18.24
C ALA A 230 -26.16 0.60 17.16
N ALA A 231 -27.04 -0.38 16.94
CA ALA A 231 -28.18 -0.35 16.04
C ALA A 231 -28.57 1.08 15.67
N GLY A 232 -28.66 1.32 14.36
CA GLY A 232 -29.26 2.53 13.82
C GLY A 232 -30.44 2.94 14.68
N GLU A 233 -30.38 4.18 15.16
CA GLU A 233 -31.50 4.83 15.79
C GLU A 233 -32.70 4.69 14.86
N ASN A 234 -33.65 3.85 15.30
CA ASN A 234 -35.02 3.87 14.81
C ASN A 234 -35.59 5.26 15.10
N CYS A 235 -35.82 6.04 14.04
CA CYS A 235 -36.98 6.91 13.75
C CYS A 235 -36.58 8.13 12.91
#